data_AF-A0A3D4PGD6-F1
#
_entry.id   AF-A0A3D4PGD6-F1
#
_cell.length_a   1.000
_cell.length_b   1.000
_cell.length_c   1.000
_cell.angle_alpha   90.00
_cell.angle_beta   90.00
_cell.angle_gamma   90.00
#
_symmetry.space_group_name_H-M   'P 1'
#
loop_
_entity.id
_entity.type
_entity.pdbx_description
1 polymer ?
#
loop_
_entity_poly.entity_id
_entity_poly.type
_entity_poly.pdbx_seq_one_letter_code
_entity_poly.pdbx_strand_id
1 'polypeptide(L)'
;MTDKPIYKPTIARTKGEIRDLLESGDISDQADAIWSATCTVNDYKWAQDICHEYSESDNPILRRGAILGLSNVARTFGKLDKTLAKPLLLRALDDTDEGVVDAARCAIEDVNHFFRWSIGKRRQANKAIQRTALRAATDL
;
A
#
# COMPACT_ATOMS: atom_id res chain seq x y z
N MET A 1 -25.46 -10.82 -2.30
CA MET A 1 -24.85 -11.89 -1.48
C MET A 1 -23.46 -11.40 -1.12
N THR A 2 -23.24 -10.94 0.11
CA THR A 2 -21.86 -10.65 0.56
C THR A 2 -21.26 -11.99 0.96
N ASP A 3 -20.48 -12.58 0.06
CA ASP A 3 -19.64 -13.73 0.40
C ASP A 3 -18.83 -13.39 1.65
N LYS A 4 -18.88 -14.29 2.63
CA LYS A 4 -18.11 -14.15 3.86
C LYS A 4 -16.63 -14.14 3.48
N PRO A 5 -15.80 -13.21 3.98
CA PRO A 5 -14.37 -13.24 3.68
C PRO A 5 -13.76 -14.56 4.16
N ILE A 6 -13.08 -15.25 3.24
CA ILE A 6 -12.37 -16.51 3.49
C ILE A 6 -10.89 -16.19 3.66
N TYR A 7 -10.31 -16.60 4.79
CA TYR A 7 -8.87 -16.47 5.00
C TYR A 7 -8.10 -17.33 4.00
N LYS A 8 -7.10 -16.73 3.35
CA LYS A 8 -6.13 -17.44 2.51
C LYS A 8 -4.72 -17.14 3.03
N PRO A 9 -3.92 -18.16 3.40
CA PRO A 9 -2.54 -17.92 3.80
C PRO A 9 -1.71 -17.45 2.61
N THR A 10 -0.71 -16.61 2.87
CA THR A 10 0.23 -16.19 1.83
C THR A 10 1.07 -17.38 1.38
N ILE A 11 1.11 -17.61 0.06
CA ILE A 11 1.93 -18.64 -0.56
C ILE A 11 3.30 -18.04 -0.85
N ALA A 12 4.36 -18.67 -0.33
CA ALA A 12 5.73 -18.33 -0.65
C ALA A 12 6.05 -18.75 -2.08
N ARG A 13 6.68 -17.85 -2.84
CA ARG A 13 7.04 -18.05 -4.24
C ARG A 13 8.46 -17.57 -4.49
N THR A 14 9.10 -18.15 -5.49
CA THR A 14 10.36 -17.66 -6.03
C THR A 14 10.14 -16.34 -6.77
N LYS A 15 11.20 -15.55 -6.97
CA LYS A 15 11.13 -14.32 -7.77
C LYS A 15 10.66 -14.58 -9.21
N GLY A 16 11.02 -15.73 -9.79
CA GLY A 16 10.60 -16.14 -11.13
C GLY A 16 9.09 -16.36 -11.20
N GLU A 17 8.55 -17.21 -10.33
CA GLU A 17 7.10 -17.46 -10.27
C GLU A 17 6.29 -16.19 -9.98
N ILE A 18 6.82 -15.29 -9.16
CA ILE A 18 6.18 -13.99 -8.92
C ILE A 18 6.13 -13.18 -10.22
N ARG A 19 7.23 -13.10 -10.98
CA ARG A 19 7.26 -12.38 -12.26
C ARG A 19 6.32 -13.00 -13.28
N ASP A 20 6.29 -14.33 -13.38
CA ASP A 20 5.39 -15.03 -14.31
C ASP A 20 3.91 -14.70 -14.02
N LEU A 21 3.50 -14.70 -12.75
CA LEU A 21 2.13 -14.33 -12.33
C LEU A 21 1.85 -12.84 -12.55
N LEU A 22 2.84 -11.99 -12.30
CA LEU A 22 2.74 -10.55 -12.52
C LEU A 22 2.56 -10.19 -14.00
N GLU A 23 3.15 -10.96 -14.91
CA GLU A 23 3.08 -10.74 -16.35
C GLU A 23 1.85 -11.38 -17.01
N SER A 24 1.49 -12.61 -16.60
CA SER A 24 0.52 -13.44 -17.32
C SER A 24 -0.73 -13.82 -16.52
N GLY A 25 -0.71 -13.59 -15.20
CA GLY A 25 -1.81 -13.90 -14.31
C GLY A 25 -2.99 -12.95 -14.46
N ASP A 26 -4.16 -13.37 -13.97
CA ASP A 26 -5.28 -12.46 -13.81
C ASP A 26 -5.05 -11.46 -12.65
N ILE A 27 -5.98 -10.52 -12.45
CA ILE A 27 -5.83 -9.50 -11.39
C ILE A 27 -5.68 -10.13 -10.00
N SER A 28 -6.32 -11.27 -9.74
CA SER A 28 -6.19 -11.98 -8.46
C SER A 28 -4.80 -12.57 -8.32
N ASP A 29 -4.30 -13.23 -9.35
CA ASP A 29 -2.94 -13.81 -9.40
C ASP A 29 -1.88 -12.72 -9.22
N GLN A 30 -2.02 -11.60 -9.93
CA GLN A 30 -1.11 -10.46 -9.84
C GLN A 30 -1.13 -9.85 -8.43
N ALA A 31 -2.31 -9.67 -7.83
CA ALA A 31 -2.42 -9.15 -6.45
C ALA A 31 -1.77 -10.10 -5.43
N ASP A 32 -2.00 -11.41 -5.57
CA ASP A 32 -1.37 -12.44 -4.73
C ASP A 32 0.15 -12.48 -4.92
N ALA A 33 0.65 -12.22 -6.14
CA ALA A 33 2.07 -12.15 -6.44
C ALA A 33 2.74 -10.93 -5.79
N ILE A 34 2.12 -9.74 -5.85
CA ILE A 34 2.59 -8.54 -5.10
C ILE A 34 2.64 -8.83 -3.60
N TRP A 35 1.59 -9.47 -3.06
CA TRP A 35 1.55 -9.81 -1.64
C TRP A 35 2.65 -10.81 -1.24
N SER A 36 2.88 -11.84 -2.07
CA SER A 36 3.95 -12.82 -1.89
C SER A 36 5.33 -12.16 -1.91
N ALA A 37 5.58 -11.25 -2.86
CA ALA A 37 6.84 -10.52 -2.98
C ALA A 37 7.21 -9.77 -1.68
N THR A 38 6.23 -9.12 -1.06
CA THR A 38 6.44 -8.25 0.10
C THR A 38 6.45 -8.98 1.43
N CYS A 39 5.96 -10.23 1.48
CA CYS A 39 5.89 -11.04 2.69
C CYS A 39 6.93 -12.16 2.77
N THR A 40 7.38 -12.69 1.63
CA THR A 40 8.10 -13.99 1.61
C THR A 40 9.48 -13.93 0.97
N VAL A 41 9.75 -12.97 0.09
CA VAL A 41 11.05 -12.87 -0.58
C VAL A 41 12.01 -12.07 0.28
N ASN A 42 13.14 -12.68 0.70
CA ASN A 42 14.17 -12.02 1.51
C ASN A 42 15.06 -11.06 0.70
N ASP A 43 14.43 -10.10 0.01
CA ASP A 43 15.09 -9.01 -0.70
C ASP A 43 14.18 -7.77 -0.70
N TYR A 44 14.37 -6.92 0.32
CA TYR A 44 13.52 -5.76 0.52
C TYR A 44 13.58 -4.76 -0.64
N LYS A 45 14.72 -4.65 -1.35
CA LYS A 45 14.87 -3.71 -2.47
C LYS A 45 14.02 -4.19 -3.62
N TRP A 46 14.18 -5.46 -3.99
CA TRP A 46 13.38 -6.06 -5.05
C TRP A 46 11.88 -6.02 -4.74
N ALA A 47 11.47 -6.30 -3.49
CA ALA A 47 10.07 -6.20 -3.08
C ALA A 47 9.54 -4.75 -3.16
N GLN A 48 10.36 -3.77 -2.77
CA GLN A 48 10.01 -2.35 -2.87
C GLN A 48 9.93 -1.89 -4.34
N ASP A 49 10.78 -2.41 -5.22
CA ASP A 49 10.74 -2.11 -6.66
C ASP A 49 9.43 -2.63 -7.29
N ILE A 50 8.96 -3.82 -6.91
CA ILE A 50 7.62 -4.31 -7.29
C ILE A 50 6.52 -3.36 -6.82
N CYS A 51 6.57 -2.91 -5.56
CA CYS A 51 5.61 -1.92 -5.07
C CYS A 51 5.66 -0.61 -5.85
N HIS A 52 6.85 -0.16 -6.27
CA HIS A 52 6.98 1.04 -7.08
C HIS A 52 6.31 0.87 -8.44
N GLU A 53 6.65 -0.22 -9.15
CA GLU A 53 6.11 -0.58 -10.46
C GLU A 53 4.58 -0.66 -10.45
N TYR A 54 4.00 -1.40 -9.52
CA TYR A 54 2.55 -1.64 -9.49
C TYR A 54 1.73 -0.53 -8.83
N SER A 55 2.37 0.44 -8.16
CA SER A 55 1.68 1.63 -7.64
C SER A 55 1.11 2.52 -8.74
N GLU A 56 1.56 2.35 -9.98
CA GLU A 56 1.14 3.12 -11.15
C GLU A 56 0.24 2.31 -12.09
N SER A 57 -0.18 1.10 -11.68
CA SER A 57 -1.08 0.26 -12.47
C SER A 57 -2.43 0.95 -12.72
N ASP A 58 -3.00 0.75 -13.90
CA ASP A 58 -4.37 1.18 -14.20
C ASP A 58 -5.41 0.51 -13.28
N ASN A 59 -5.11 -0.69 -12.78
CA ASN A 59 -6.01 -1.43 -11.92
C ASN A 59 -5.88 -1.01 -10.43
N PRO A 60 -6.94 -0.52 -9.79
CA PRO A 60 -6.89 -0.08 -8.40
C PRO A 60 -6.55 -1.20 -7.40
N ILE A 61 -6.88 -2.46 -7.70
CA ILE A 61 -6.54 -3.60 -6.84
C ILE A 61 -5.02 -3.76 -6.75
N LEU A 62 -4.33 -3.62 -7.88
CA LEU A 62 -2.87 -3.75 -7.94
C LEU A 62 -2.19 -2.54 -7.29
N ARG A 63 -2.68 -1.32 -7.54
CA ARG A 63 -2.18 -0.12 -6.83
C ARG A 63 -2.34 -0.27 -5.32
N ARG A 64 -3.52 -0.69 -4.86
CA ARG A 64 -3.81 -0.95 -3.45
C ARG A 64 -2.85 -1.99 -2.86
N GLY A 65 -2.65 -3.11 -3.55
CA GLY A 65 -1.72 -4.16 -3.15
C GLY A 65 -0.28 -3.65 -3.04
N ALA A 66 0.17 -2.86 -4.00
CA ALA A 66 1.49 -2.26 -4.01
C ALA A 66 1.71 -1.28 -2.84
N ILE A 67 0.72 -0.43 -2.54
CA ILE A 67 0.77 0.53 -1.44
C ILE A 67 0.79 -0.17 -0.07
N LEU A 68 -0.07 -1.17 0.15
CA LEU A 68 -0.01 -2.01 1.37
C LEU A 68 1.29 -2.82 1.44
N GLY A 69 1.84 -3.21 0.29
CA GLY A 69 3.12 -3.88 0.20
C GLY A 69 4.26 -3.11 0.87
N LEU A 70 4.24 -1.77 0.82
CA LEU A 70 5.24 -0.93 1.51
C LEU A 70 5.19 -1.11 3.04
N SER A 71 4.01 -1.32 3.64
CA SER A 71 3.89 -1.71 5.07
C SER A 71 4.53 -3.05 5.34
N ASN A 72 4.28 -4.03 4.47
CA ASN A 72 4.81 -5.38 4.64
C ASN A 72 6.33 -5.37 4.53
N VAL A 73 6.89 -4.60 3.59
CA VAL A 73 8.35 -4.43 3.47
C VAL A 73 8.92 -3.80 4.75
N ALA A 74 8.28 -2.73 5.24
CA ALA A 74 8.65 -2.09 6.51
C ALA A 74 8.65 -3.06 7.70
N ARG A 75 7.54 -3.79 7.88
CA ARG A 75 7.29 -4.69 9.01
C ARG A 75 8.14 -5.97 8.95
N THR A 76 8.28 -6.56 7.78
CA THR A 76 8.93 -7.87 7.60
C THR A 76 10.44 -7.75 7.58
N PHE A 77 10.98 -6.74 6.88
CA PHE A 77 12.43 -6.61 6.71
C PHE A 77 13.07 -5.55 7.62
N GLY A 78 12.28 -4.69 8.25
CA GLY A 78 12.80 -3.56 9.03
C GLY A 78 13.61 -2.58 8.17
N LYS A 79 13.41 -2.61 6.85
CA LYS A 79 14.14 -1.80 5.86
C LYS A 79 13.16 -1.27 4.82
N LEU A 80 13.30 -0.01 4.46
CA LEU A 80 12.50 0.64 3.43
C LEU A 80 13.23 1.90 2.98
N ASP A 81 13.40 2.11 1.69
CA ASP A 81 13.94 3.36 1.18
C ASP A 81 12.87 4.45 1.27
N LYS A 82 13.10 5.43 2.16
CA LYS A 82 12.20 6.57 2.36
C LYS A 82 12.01 7.43 1.13
N THR A 83 13.08 7.62 0.34
CA THR A 83 13.09 8.52 -0.81
C THR A 83 12.16 8.00 -1.90
N LEU A 84 12.05 6.68 -2.02
CA LEU A 84 11.12 6.00 -2.93
C LEU A 84 9.73 5.82 -2.31
N ALA A 85 9.63 5.40 -1.05
CA ALA A 85 8.34 5.09 -0.44
C ALA A 85 7.47 6.33 -0.15
N LYS A 86 8.07 7.43 0.33
CA LYS A 86 7.34 8.64 0.71
C LYS A 86 6.51 9.25 -0.43
N PRO A 87 7.05 9.49 -1.65
CA PRO A 87 6.26 10.06 -2.73
C PRO A 87 5.10 9.15 -3.14
N LEU A 88 5.31 7.83 -3.19
CA LEU A 88 4.26 6.85 -3.49
C LEU A 88 3.10 6.94 -2.50
N LEU A 89 3.40 6.88 -1.20
CA LEU A 89 2.41 6.95 -0.13
C LEU A 89 1.63 8.28 -0.14
N LEU A 90 2.32 9.40 -0.40
CA LEU A 90 1.68 10.71 -0.44
C LEU A 90 0.79 10.90 -1.66
N ARG A 91 1.18 10.35 -2.82
CA ARG A 91 0.39 10.36 -4.05
C ARG A 91 -0.85 9.48 -3.91
N ALA A 92 -0.73 8.30 -3.32
CA ALA A 92 -1.85 7.40 -3.08
C ALA A 92 -2.94 7.96 -2.15
N LEU A 93 -2.63 8.98 -1.33
CA LEU A 93 -3.65 9.71 -0.55
C LEU A 93 -4.60 10.56 -1.41
N ASP A 94 -4.27 10.74 -2.69
CA ASP A 94 -5.04 11.48 -3.70
C ASP A 94 -5.52 10.57 -4.84
N ASP A 95 -5.44 9.25 -4.68
CA ASP A 95 -5.95 8.30 -5.67
C ASP A 95 -7.46 8.47 -5.86
N THR A 96 -7.94 8.19 -7.07
CA THR A 96 -9.37 8.23 -7.41
C THR A 96 -10.15 7.07 -6.78
N ASP A 97 -9.46 5.96 -6.47
CA ASP A 97 -10.06 4.81 -5.80
C ASP A 97 -9.95 4.93 -4.28
N GLU A 98 -11.09 4.89 -3.59
CA GLU A 98 -11.14 5.01 -2.13
C GLU A 98 -10.37 3.90 -1.40
N GLY A 99 -10.34 2.68 -1.97
CA GLY A 99 -9.62 1.55 -1.41
C GLY A 99 -8.11 1.73 -1.44
N VAL A 100 -7.58 2.41 -2.46
CA VAL A 100 -6.17 2.83 -2.53
C VAL A 100 -5.87 3.93 -1.50
N VAL A 101 -6.77 4.92 -1.36
CA VAL A 101 -6.63 5.99 -0.36
C VAL A 101 -6.59 5.43 1.06
N ASP A 102 -7.45 4.47 1.38
CA ASP A 102 -7.46 3.83 2.69
C ASP A 102 -6.23 2.96 2.92
N ALA A 103 -5.77 2.23 1.91
CA ALA A 103 -4.50 1.53 1.96
C ALA A 103 -3.32 2.47 2.23
N ALA A 104 -3.30 3.65 1.61
CA ALA A 104 -2.26 4.65 1.85
C ALA A 104 -2.26 5.16 3.29
N ARG A 105 -3.43 5.32 3.91
CA ARG A 105 -3.54 5.73 5.33
C ARG A 105 -2.94 4.67 6.25
N CYS A 106 -3.36 3.42 6.08
CA CYS A 106 -2.81 2.29 6.85
C CYS A 106 -1.30 2.19 6.65
N ALA A 107 -0.83 2.30 5.40
CA ALA A 107 0.58 2.15 5.10
C ALA A 107 1.44 3.29 5.67
N ILE A 108 0.94 4.52 5.66
CA ILE A 108 1.60 5.64 6.31
C ILE A 108 1.68 5.44 7.83
N GLU A 109 0.62 4.94 8.46
CA GLU A 109 0.60 4.66 9.89
C GLU A 109 1.64 3.60 10.27
N ASP A 110 1.68 2.47 9.56
CA ASP A 110 2.65 1.39 9.78
C ASP A 110 4.08 1.88 9.58
N VAL A 111 4.36 2.51 8.43
CA VAL A 111 5.71 3.00 8.10
C VAL A 111 6.18 4.04 9.13
N ASN A 112 5.30 4.95 9.55
CA ASN A 112 5.62 5.90 10.61
C ASN A 112 5.85 5.21 11.97
N HIS A 113 5.09 4.16 12.27
CA HIS A 113 5.26 3.38 13.50
C HIS A 113 6.63 2.68 13.53
N PHE A 114 6.95 1.88 12.50
CA PHE A 114 8.16 1.07 12.44
C PHE A 114 9.44 1.90 12.30
N PHE A 115 9.42 2.99 11.53
CA PHE A 115 10.62 3.80 11.29
C PHE A 115 10.67 5.13 12.05
N ARG A 116 9.66 5.42 12.90
CA ARG A 116 9.51 6.72 13.59
C ARG A 116 9.49 7.91 12.63
N TRP A 117 9.00 7.71 11.41
CA TRP A 117 8.83 8.77 10.44
C TRP A 117 7.58 9.61 10.73
N SER A 118 7.43 10.70 9.97
CA SER A 118 6.34 11.66 10.07
C SER A 118 5.72 11.96 8.70
N ILE A 119 5.63 10.94 7.85
CA ILE A 119 4.97 11.04 6.54
C ILE A 119 3.51 11.44 6.76
N GLY A 120 3.02 12.40 5.97
CA GLY A 120 1.59 12.78 5.96
C GLY A 120 1.08 13.57 7.16
N LYS A 121 1.81 13.69 8.28
CA LYS A 121 1.31 14.32 9.53
C LYS A 121 0.74 15.74 9.33
N ARG A 122 1.45 16.62 8.62
CA ARG A 122 0.96 17.98 8.32
C ARG A 122 -0.32 17.97 7.46
N ARG A 123 -0.42 17.04 6.51
CA ARG A 123 -1.57 16.92 5.62
C ARG A 123 -2.81 16.41 6.36
N GLN A 124 -2.63 15.45 7.26
CA GLN A 124 -3.70 14.93 8.12
C GLN A 124 -4.22 16.01 9.08
N ALA A 125 -3.31 16.77 9.70
CA ALA A 125 -3.67 17.89 10.56
C ALA A 125 -4.52 18.94 9.82
N ASN A 126 -4.10 19.33 8.60
CA ASN A 126 -4.85 20.29 7.78
C ASN A 126 -6.25 19.77 7.38
N LYS A 127 -6.37 18.50 6.97
CA LYS A 127 -7.69 17.90 6.66
C LYS A 127 -8.60 17.84 7.88
N ALA A 128 -8.08 17.55 9.07
CA ALA A 128 -8.86 17.54 10.31
C ALA A 128 -9.39 18.94 10.65
N ILE A 129 -8.55 19.97 10.53
CA ILE A 129 -8.94 21.37 10.73
C ILE A 129 -10.08 21.76 9.76
N GLN A 130 -9.93 21.43 8.47
CA GLN A 130 -10.96 21.72 7.46
C GLN A 130 -12.29 21.02 7.75
N ARG A 131 -12.27 19.74 8.18
CA ARG A 131 -13.49 19.01 8.57
C ARG A 131 -14.20 19.64 9.76
N THR A 132 -13.46 20.07 10.78
CA THR A 132 -14.02 20.78 11.94
C THR A 132 -14.65 22.11 11.52
N ALA A 133 -13.97 22.87 10.67
CA ALA A 133 -14.49 24.13 10.14
C ALA A 133 -15.77 23.95 9.31
N LEU A 134 -15.83 22.90 8.48
CA LEU A 134 -17.03 22.59 7.67
C LEU A 134 -18.22 22.20 8.54
N ARG A 135 -18.03 21.36 9.57
CA ARG A 135 -19.10 20.99 10.51
C ARG A 135 -19.67 22.21 11.25
N ALA A 136 -18.79 23.09 11.73
CA ALA A 136 -19.19 24.33 12.39
C ALA A 136 -19.99 25.28 11.48
N ALA A 137 -19.80 25.21 10.15
CA ALA A 137 -20.52 26.01 9.17
C ALA A 137 -21.89 25.42 8.76
N THR A 138 -22.10 24.11 8.95
CA THR A 138 -23.38 23.43 8.64
C THR A 138 -24.34 23.34 9.83
N ASP A 139 -23.86 23.63 11.05
CA ASP A 139 -24.66 23.66 12.28
C ASP A 139 -25.26 25.07 12.57
N LEU A 140 -25.26 25.97 11.58
CA LEU A 140 -25.86 27.33 11.58
C LEU A 140 -27.00 27.42 10.55
#